data_AF-A0AAD8I5E1-F1
#
_entry.id   AF-A0AAD8I5E1-F1
#
_cell.length_a   1.000
_cell.length_b   1.000
_cell.length_c   1.000
_cell.angle_alpha   90.00
_cell.angle_beta   90.00
_cell.angle_gamma   90.00
#
_symmetry.space_group_name_H-M   'P 1'
#
loop_
_entity.id
_entity.type
_entity.pdbx_description
1 polymer ?
#
loop_
_entity_poly.entity_id
_entity_poly.type
_entity_poly.pdbx_seq_one_letter_code
_entity_poly.pdbx_strand_id
1 'polypeptide(L)'
;MPSRKHVAAWNHGTEVEGSRKKVKCNYCSKVIGGITRMKQHLAREGKDVTGCPDVPLHVSREMRNNLLGVQQNVGQNAEIEGGGHLALALPQLKVAFKGVTGACSEEAALSVYPHCKMDPCETFEEALKAVESLWADKAIIPIENSLGGIFDENYDLIFSHRLHIVGEFEASMNFCLLARPDIGIEQLERVLGHSQALEQTKTFLSNLGVEKDILGDHRYYARLIPSHKENPTDSGSAQQPMGVTGSTQQSTGEVGMALQPTGVIGSAKAAELYKLRVVATGIHDEDTKESITRFWILARDPIVPTNDNSFKTSLVFTLKEGHKELCKALSVFSVREITVTKVESRPQRNTLPNGADSSTNETAECFNYLFHIDFEASMAESRAECAVRHLKEFATYVRILGSYPLIEVRSA
;
A
#
# COMPACT_ATOMS: atom_id res chain seq x y z
N MET A 1 -36.08 5.89 20.13
CA MET A 1 -35.44 7.20 19.88
C MET A 1 -34.02 7.16 20.43
N PRO A 2 -32.96 7.25 19.62
CA PRO A 2 -31.60 7.04 20.12
C PRO A 2 -31.14 8.22 20.98
N SER A 3 -30.52 7.88 22.10
CA SER A 3 -29.87 8.73 23.09
C SER A 3 -28.90 9.75 22.45
N ARG A 4 -29.10 11.03 22.78
CA ARG A 4 -28.43 12.23 22.23
C ARG A 4 -26.93 12.40 22.58
N LYS A 5 -26.21 11.32 22.93
CA LYS A 5 -24.77 11.38 23.28
C LYS A 5 -23.80 11.07 22.12
N HIS A 6 -24.28 10.83 20.90
CA HIS A 6 -23.45 10.58 19.70
C HIS A 6 -23.38 11.78 18.75
N VAL A 7 -22.97 12.95 19.24
CA VAL A 7 -22.53 14.05 18.35
C VAL A 7 -21.07 14.28 18.66
N ALA A 8 -20.17 13.96 17.71
CA ALA A 8 -18.71 14.00 17.88
C ALA A 8 -18.21 15.25 18.61
N ALA A 9 -18.81 16.41 18.38
CA ALA A 9 -18.48 17.67 19.05
C ALA A 9 -18.62 17.67 20.59
N TRP A 10 -19.42 16.77 21.19
CA TRP A 10 -19.49 16.62 22.65
C TRP A 10 -18.24 15.97 23.25
N ASN A 11 -17.47 15.21 22.47
CA ASN A 11 -16.18 14.68 22.92
C ASN A 11 -15.13 15.78 23.10
N HIS A 12 -15.39 16.96 22.55
CA HIS A 12 -14.46 18.09 22.48
C HIS A 12 -14.99 19.36 23.18
N GLY A 13 -16.13 19.25 23.87
CA GLY A 13 -16.72 20.37 24.59
C GLY A 13 -17.46 19.94 25.86
N THR A 14 -17.32 20.75 26.91
CA THR A 14 -17.95 20.53 28.21
C THR A 14 -19.17 21.44 28.37
N GLU A 15 -20.31 20.91 28.81
CA GLU A 15 -21.51 21.71 29.07
C GLU A 15 -21.26 22.69 30.23
N VAL A 16 -21.70 23.94 30.10
CA VAL A 16 -21.61 24.94 31.19
C VAL A 16 -22.92 24.88 32.00
N GLU A 17 -22.81 24.72 33.32
CA GLU A 17 -23.96 24.52 34.22
C GLU A 17 -25.05 25.59 34.03
N GLY A 18 -26.31 25.12 33.93
CA GLY A 18 -27.50 25.96 33.90
C GLY A 18 -28.14 26.22 32.54
N SER A 19 -27.54 25.80 31.40
CA SER A 19 -28.23 25.84 30.10
C SER A 19 -27.56 24.99 29.01
N ARG A 20 -28.30 24.03 28.43
CA ARG A 20 -27.95 23.24 27.22
C ARG A 20 -27.59 24.07 25.97
N LYS A 21 -27.71 25.40 26.06
CA LYS A 21 -27.41 26.35 25.00
C LYS A 21 -25.95 26.80 24.98
N LYS A 22 -25.11 26.41 25.95
CA LYS A 22 -23.71 26.85 26.04
C LYS A 22 -22.77 25.66 26.27
N VAL A 23 -21.74 25.55 25.44
CA VAL A 23 -20.72 24.49 25.48
C VAL A 23 -19.34 25.17 25.53
N LYS A 24 -18.51 24.81 26.51
CA LYS A 24 -17.13 25.27 26.65
C LYS A 24 -16.21 24.38 25.81
N CYS A 25 -15.39 24.97 24.94
CA CYS A 25 -14.41 24.24 24.15
C CYS A 25 -13.30 23.69 25.05
N ASN A 26 -12.94 22.42 24.90
CA ASN A 26 -11.90 21.80 25.74
C ASN A 26 -10.47 22.25 25.37
N TYR A 27 -10.29 22.91 24.22
CA TYR A 27 -8.98 23.35 23.72
C TYR A 27 -8.67 24.80 24.09
N CYS A 28 -9.50 25.75 23.63
CA CYS A 28 -9.28 27.18 23.88
C CYS A 28 -10.11 27.74 25.07
N SER A 29 -10.86 26.89 25.78
CA SER A 29 -11.74 27.28 26.90
C SER A 29 -12.86 28.28 26.56
N LYS A 30 -13.06 28.65 25.29
CA LYS A 30 -14.12 29.58 24.85
C LYS A 30 -15.51 28.96 25.00
N VAL A 31 -16.47 29.73 25.50
CA VAL A 31 -17.88 29.30 25.63
C VAL A 31 -18.66 29.63 24.36
N ILE A 32 -19.28 28.62 23.76
CA ILE A 32 -19.93 28.69 22.46
C ILE A 32 -21.41 28.35 22.59
N GLY A 33 -22.25 29.10 21.87
CA GLY A 33 -23.70 28.96 21.88
C GLY A 33 -24.20 27.73 21.13
N GLY A 34 -24.16 26.56 21.76
CA GLY A 34 -24.76 25.31 21.26
C GLY A 34 -23.82 24.45 20.42
N ILE A 35 -24.22 23.19 20.21
CA ILE A 35 -23.35 22.15 19.64
C ILE A 35 -23.03 22.36 18.15
N THR A 36 -23.95 22.95 17.38
CA THR A 36 -23.73 23.24 15.95
C THR A 36 -22.66 24.31 15.75
N ARG A 37 -22.68 25.37 16.58
CA ARG A 37 -21.63 26.39 16.58
C ARG A 37 -20.32 25.85 17.14
N MET A 38 -20.37 24.90 18.07
CA MET A 38 -19.16 24.19 18.54
C MET A 38 -18.49 23.39 17.41
N LYS A 39 -19.27 22.68 16.57
CA LYS A 39 -18.74 22.01 15.38
C LYS A 39 -18.04 23.00 14.43
N GLN A 40 -18.68 24.12 14.14
CA GLN A 40 -18.12 25.20 13.32
C GLN A 40 -16.81 25.76 13.90
N HIS A 41 -16.77 26.01 15.21
CA HIS A 41 -15.57 26.44 15.92
C HIS A 41 -14.41 25.43 15.81
N LEU A 42 -14.69 24.13 16.01
CA LEU A 42 -13.67 23.07 15.93
C LEU A 42 -13.23 22.79 14.48
N ALA A 43 -14.16 22.86 13.52
CA ALA A 43 -13.88 22.72 12.09
C ALA A 43 -13.12 23.92 11.50
N ARG A 44 -13.03 25.03 12.25
CA ARG A 44 -12.52 26.33 11.78
C ARG A 44 -13.29 26.84 10.56
N GLU A 45 -14.58 26.51 10.47
CA GLU A 45 -15.46 26.86 9.36
C GLU A 45 -16.78 27.44 9.87
N GLY A 46 -17.19 28.58 9.31
CA GLY A 46 -18.45 29.25 9.66
C GLY A 46 -18.30 30.77 9.63
N LYS A 47 -19.27 31.46 9.03
CA LYS A 47 -19.24 32.93 8.89
C LYS A 47 -19.38 33.68 10.22
N ASP A 48 -20.08 33.08 11.20
CA ASP A 48 -20.46 33.74 12.46
C ASP A 48 -19.75 33.18 13.71
N VAL A 49 -18.79 32.28 13.54
CA VAL A 49 -18.10 31.61 14.67
C VAL A 49 -16.59 31.61 14.44
N THR A 50 -15.85 32.28 15.33
CA THR A 50 -14.37 32.24 15.32
C THR A 50 -13.87 30.82 15.52
N GLY A 51 -12.95 30.32 14.69
CA GLY A 51 -12.35 28.99 14.83
C GLY A 51 -11.44 28.84 16.07
N CYS A 52 -11.23 27.59 16.51
CA CYS A 52 -10.32 27.29 17.61
C CYS A 52 -8.86 27.32 17.15
N PRO A 53 -7.97 28.12 17.76
CA PRO A 53 -6.54 28.08 17.44
C PRO A 53 -5.89 26.77 17.92
N ASP A 54 -6.28 26.28 19.10
CA ASP A 54 -5.58 25.17 19.78
C ASP A 54 -6.16 23.78 19.49
N VAL A 55 -7.12 23.66 18.55
CA VAL A 55 -7.70 22.36 18.20
C VAL A 55 -6.71 21.55 17.34
N PRO A 56 -6.44 20.27 17.68
CA PRO A 56 -5.63 19.40 16.83
C PRO A 56 -6.20 19.25 15.42
N LEU A 57 -5.31 19.15 14.42
CA LEU A 57 -5.70 19.11 13.00
C LEU A 57 -6.61 17.93 12.65
N HIS A 58 -6.44 16.78 13.31
CA HIS A 58 -7.29 15.60 13.08
C HIS A 58 -8.74 15.84 13.56
N VAL A 59 -8.92 16.44 14.74
CA VAL A 59 -10.24 16.82 15.28
C VAL A 59 -10.89 17.88 14.38
N SER A 60 -10.11 18.86 13.92
CA SER A 60 -10.63 19.88 12.99
C SER A 60 -11.12 19.26 11.68
N ARG A 61 -10.37 18.30 11.11
CA ARG A 61 -10.76 17.53 9.92
C ARG A 61 -12.02 16.70 10.16
N GLU A 62 -12.09 15.99 11.28
CA GLU A 62 -13.26 15.20 11.66
C GLU A 62 -14.51 16.09 11.76
N MET A 63 -14.40 17.27 12.39
CA MET A 63 -15.52 18.20 12.53
C MET A 63 -15.95 18.82 11.20
N ARG A 64 -15.00 19.05 10.27
CA ARG A 64 -15.29 19.51 8.90
C ARG A 64 -16.08 18.45 8.12
N ASN A 65 -15.64 17.20 8.16
CA ASN A 65 -16.34 16.10 7.51
C ASN A 65 -17.75 15.90 8.08
N ASN A 66 -17.91 16.09 9.40
CA ASN A 66 -19.21 16.07 10.07
C ASN A 66 -20.13 17.25 9.72
N LEU A 67 -19.60 18.38 9.23
CA LEU A 67 -20.39 19.52 8.74
C LEU A 67 -20.81 19.33 7.29
N LEU A 68 -19.97 18.68 6.47
CA LEU A 68 -20.19 18.40 5.04
C LEU A 68 -21.08 17.17 4.78
N GLY A 69 -21.66 16.58 5.81
CA GLY A 69 -22.52 15.39 5.70
C GLY A 69 -23.89 15.67 5.09
N VAL A 70 -23.96 16.16 3.84
CA VAL A 70 -24.96 15.91 2.77
C VAL A 70 -24.31 16.44 1.47
N GLN A 71 -24.20 15.61 0.43
CA GLN A 71 -23.63 15.86 -0.92
C GLN A 71 -22.22 15.31 -1.20
N GLN A 72 -22.10 13.98 -1.31
CA GLN A 72 -21.29 13.40 -2.38
C GLN A 72 -22.24 12.72 -3.39
N ASN A 73 -22.97 13.56 -4.13
CA ASN A 73 -23.42 13.25 -5.49
C ASN A 73 -22.50 14.06 -6.39
N VAL A 74 -21.55 13.44 -7.08
CA VAL A 74 -20.87 14.09 -8.21
C VAL A 74 -21.30 13.37 -9.47
N GLY A 75 -22.46 13.78 -9.96
CA GLY A 75 -22.82 13.73 -11.37
C GLY A 75 -22.74 15.14 -11.93
N GLN A 76 -21.93 15.29 -12.98
CA GLN A 76 -22.04 16.24 -14.10
C GLN A 76 -21.88 17.75 -13.83
N ASN A 77 -20.87 18.30 -14.54
CA ASN A 77 -20.78 19.63 -15.16
C ASN A 77 -21.23 20.86 -14.37
N ALA A 78 -20.29 21.75 -14.05
CA ALA A 78 -20.56 23.18 -14.00
C ALA A 78 -19.32 23.98 -14.41
N GLU A 79 -19.56 24.90 -15.33
CA GLU A 79 -18.65 25.81 -15.98
C GLU A 79 -17.99 26.80 -14.99
N ILE A 80 -16.82 27.27 -15.37
CA ILE A 80 -15.98 28.20 -14.62
C ILE A 80 -16.50 29.63 -14.84
N GLU A 81 -16.87 30.34 -13.77
CA GLU A 81 -16.72 31.80 -13.73
C GLU A 81 -16.26 32.29 -12.35
N GLY A 82 -15.08 32.95 -12.37
CA GLY A 82 -14.77 34.16 -11.62
C GLY A 82 -14.89 34.18 -10.09
N GLY A 83 -13.75 34.09 -9.40
CA GLY A 83 -13.63 34.62 -8.04
C GLY A 83 -12.46 34.04 -7.26
N GLY A 84 -11.40 34.83 -7.09
CA GLY A 84 -10.21 34.45 -6.33
C GLY A 84 -10.56 33.92 -4.94
N HIS A 85 -10.23 32.65 -4.70
CA HIS A 85 -10.20 32.05 -3.39
C HIS A 85 -8.82 31.44 -3.19
N LEU A 86 -8.18 31.81 -2.08
CA LEU A 86 -6.94 31.23 -1.60
C LEU A 86 -7.20 29.72 -1.40
N ALA A 87 -6.81 28.91 -2.39
CA ALA A 87 -6.97 27.46 -2.34
C ALA A 87 -6.06 26.93 -1.23
N LEU A 88 -6.63 26.66 -0.05
CA LEU A 88 -5.99 25.78 0.91
C LEU A 88 -5.87 24.41 0.23
N ALA A 89 -4.69 24.14 -0.34
CA ALA A 89 -4.40 22.89 -1.02
C ALA A 89 -4.75 21.74 -0.07
N LEU A 90 -5.76 20.94 -0.46
CA LEU A 90 -6.01 19.67 0.21
C LEU A 90 -4.68 18.90 0.18
N PRO A 91 -4.23 18.32 1.32
CA PRO A 91 -2.99 17.59 1.34
C PRO A 91 -3.09 16.46 0.31
N GLN A 92 -2.17 16.48 -0.65
CA GLN A 92 -2.09 15.48 -1.70
C GLN A 92 -1.86 14.10 -1.06
N LEU A 93 -2.64 13.10 -1.47
CA LEU A 93 -2.53 11.72 -1.01
C LEU A 93 -1.07 11.25 -1.17
N LYS A 94 -0.48 10.66 -0.13
CA LYS A 94 0.87 10.09 -0.20
C LYS A 94 0.83 8.57 -0.26
N VAL A 95 1.49 7.99 -1.26
CA VAL A 95 1.49 6.54 -1.50
C VAL A 95 2.92 6.00 -1.45
N ALA A 96 3.20 5.15 -0.47
CA ALA A 96 4.48 4.46 -0.33
C ALA A 96 4.54 3.19 -1.18
N PHE A 97 5.71 2.90 -1.73
CA PHE A 97 5.96 1.69 -2.53
C PHE A 97 7.43 1.30 -2.46
N LYS A 98 7.72 0.01 -2.62
CA LYS A 98 9.11 -0.46 -2.74
C LYS A 98 9.65 -0.14 -4.13
N GLY A 99 10.68 0.69 -4.23
CA GLY A 99 11.17 1.16 -5.52
C GLY A 99 11.97 2.44 -5.47
N VAL A 100 12.39 2.87 -6.65
CA VAL A 100 12.77 4.26 -6.91
C VAL A 100 11.69 4.90 -7.78
N THR A 101 11.71 6.22 -7.87
CA THR A 101 10.96 6.96 -8.90
C THR A 101 11.28 6.42 -10.30
N GLY A 102 10.27 6.19 -11.11
CA GLY A 102 10.34 5.54 -12.43
C GLY A 102 10.28 4.00 -12.39
N ALA A 103 10.27 3.36 -11.22
CA ALA A 103 10.09 1.91 -11.16
C ALA A 103 8.69 1.49 -11.65
N CYS A 104 8.57 0.26 -12.15
CA CYS A 104 7.29 -0.27 -12.64
C CYS A 104 6.21 -0.29 -11.54
N SER A 105 6.61 -0.50 -10.28
CA SER A 105 5.70 -0.39 -9.12
C SER A 105 5.12 1.02 -8.93
N GLU A 106 5.87 2.07 -9.28
CA GLU A 106 5.37 3.45 -9.24
C GLU A 106 4.34 3.69 -10.34
N GLU A 107 4.61 3.20 -11.55
CA GLU A 107 3.67 3.28 -12.68
C GLU A 107 2.37 2.54 -12.38
N ALA A 108 2.47 1.34 -11.79
CA ALA A 108 1.31 0.59 -11.32
C ALA A 108 0.51 1.38 -10.28
N ALA A 109 1.19 2.02 -9.31
CA ALA A 109 0.55 2.86 -8.30
C ALA A 109 -0.16 4.08 -8.89
N LEU A 110 0.47 4.73 -9.87
CA LEU A 110 -0.07 5.92 -10.56
C LEU A 110 -1.29 5.59 -11.43
N SER A 111 -1.44 4.34 -11.90
CA SER A 111 -2.63 3.91 -12.64
C SER A 111 -3.91 3.98 -11.78
N VAL A 112 -3.80 3.75 -10.47
CA VAL A 112 -4.90 3.84 -9.50
C VAL A 112 -4.99 5.20 -8.85
N TYR A 113 -3.84 5.85 -8.61
CA TYR A 113 -3.77 7.18 -7.98
C TYR A 113 -3.01 8.19 -8.87
N PRO A 114 -3.61 8.71 -9.96
CA PRO A 114 -2.90 9.60 -10.90
C PRO A 114 -2.43 10.94 -10.31
N HIS A 115 -3.04 11.38 -9.21
CA HIS A 115 -2.82 12.69 -8.60
C HIS A 115 -2.28 12.59 -7.16
N CYS A 116 -1.48 11.56 -6.85
CA CYS A 116 -0.85 11.41 -5.54
C CYS A 116 0.63 11.87 -5.56
N LYS A 117 1.19 12.00 -4.35
CA LYS A 117 2.63 12.09 -4.13
C LYS A 117 3.14 10.68 -3.86
N MET A 118 4.05 10.20 -4.70
CA MET A 118 4.71 8.90 -4.50
C MET A 118 5.85 9.02 -3.50
N ASP A 119 6.01 8.01 -2.65
CA ASP A 119 7.06 7.90 -1.63
C ASP A 119 7.85 6.60 -1.83
N PRO A 120 9.02 6.65 -2.51
CA PRO A 120 9.84 5.47 -2.74
C PRO A 120 10.49 4.97 -1.44
N CYS A 121 10.45 3.66 -1.21
CA CYS A 121 11.08 3.00 -0.08
C CYS A 121 12.04 1.89 -0.56
N GLU A 122 13.07 1.57 0.24
CA GLU A 122 14.04 0.53 -0.12
C GLU A 122 13.43 -0.87 0.05
N THR A 123 12.62 -1.05 1.09
CA THR A 123 11.99 -2.33 1.39
C THR A 123 10.46 -2.24 1.47
N PHE A 124 9.78 -3.39 1.33
CA PHE A 124 8.34 -3.44 1.56
C PHE A 124 8.00 -3.11 3.02
N GLU A 125 8.82 -3.56 3.97
CA GLU A 125 8.66 -3.26 5.40
C GLU A 125 8.72 -1.75 5.68
N GLU A 126 9.65 -1.03 5.05
CA GLU A 126 9.71 0.43 5.13
C GLU A 126 8.46 1.11 4.59
N ALA A 127 7.92 0.65 3.46
CA ALA A 127 6.68 1.20 2.91
C ALA A 127 5.50 1.03 3.88
N LEU A 128 5.41 -0.11 4.58
CA LEU A 128 4.39 -0.34 5.60
C LEU A 128 4.62 0.53 6.84
N LYS A 129 5.87 0.63 7.33
CA LYS A 129 6.24 1.51 8.45
C LYS A 129 5.97 2.99 8.16
N ALA A 130 6.13 3.43 6.92
CA ALA A 130 5.81 4.79 6.49
C ALA A 130 4.30 5.08 6.66
N VAL A 131 3.45 4.10 6.36
CA VAL A 131 2.00 4.21 6.59
C VAL A 131 1.68 4.19 8.08
N GLU A 132 2.27 3.29 8.87
CA GLU A 132 2.04 3.25 10.32
C GLU A 132 2.47 4.55 11.02
N SER A 133 3.55 5.16 10.55
CA SER A 133 4.16 6.37 11.13
C SER A 133 3.60 7.68 10.59
N LEU A 134 2.51 7.66 9.81
CA LEU A 134 1.88 8.86 9.20
C LEU A 134 2.76 9.61 8.17
N TRP A 135 3.84 9.01 7.69
CA TRP A 135 4.65 9.57 6.59
C TRP A 135 3.94 9.42 5.25
N ALA A 136 3.26 8.29 5.05
CA ALA A 136 2.40 7.98 3.92
C ALA A 136 0.95 7.70 4.38
N ASP A 137 0.00 7.88 3.46
CA ASP A 137 -1.42 7.58 3.70
C ASP A 137 -1.76 6.14 3.31
N LYS A 138 -1.10 5.61 2.28
CA LYS A 138 -1.30 4.25 1.75
C LYS A 138 0.04 3.63 1.36
N ALA A 139 0.10 2.31 1.35
CA ALA A 139 1.19 1.53 0.75
C ALA A 139 0.64 0.62 -0.34
N ILE A 140 1.41 0.41 -1.40
CA ILE A 140 1.09 -0.54 -2.46
C ILE A 140 2.14 -1.65 -2.47
N ILE A 141 1.67 -2.90 -2.37
CA ILE A 141 2.53 -4.08 -2.33
C ILE A 141 2.04 -5.15 -3.33
N PRO A 142 2.93 -5.76 -4.13
CA PRO A 142 2.57 -6.88 -5.00
C PRO A 142 2.34 -8.14 -4.15
N ILE A 143 1.35 -8.94 -4.52
CA ILE A 143 0.97 -10.14 -3.74
C ILE A 143 1.01 -11.41 -4.57
N GLU A 144 0.85 -11.28 -5.88
CA GLU A 144 0.82 -12.40 -6.80
C GLU A 144 1.18 -11.90 -8.19
N ASN A 145 1.96 -12.69 -8.92
CA ASN A 145 2.17 -12.52 -10.34
C ASN A 145 1.75 -13.79 -11.07
N SER A 146 1.07 -13.65 -12.21
CA SER A 146 0.52 -14.78 -12.97
C SER A 146 1.58 -15.77 -13.47
N LEU A 147 2.85 -15.37 -13.57
CA LEU A 147 3.97 -16.23 -13.94
C LEU A 147 4.84 -16.63 -12.73
N GLY A 148 5.09 -15.68 -11.84
CA GLY A 148 6.00 -15.84 -10.71
C GLY A 148 5.37 -16.41 -9.43
N GLY A 149 4.05 -16.55 -9.39
CA GLY A 149 3.31 -17.00 -8.21
C GLY A 149 3.20 -15.93 -7.12
N ILE A 150 3.04 -16.36 -5.87
CA ILE A 150 2.80 -15.50 -4.71
C ILE A 150 4.08 -14.86 -4.17
N PHE A 151 3.96 -13.64 -3.63
CA PHE A 151 5.04 -12.97 -2.91
C PHE A 151 4.96 -13.30 -1.41
N ASP A 152 5.51 -14.45 -1.03
CA ASP A 152 5.50 -15.00 0.34
C ASP A 152 5.83 -13.96 1.44
N GLU A 153 6.89 -13.19 1.25
CA GLU A 153 7.35 -12.18 2.21
C GLU A 153 6.28 -11.10 2.48
N ASN A 154 5.51 -10.72 1.46
CA ASN A 154 4.51 -9.67 1.57
C ASN A 154 3.26 -10.12 2.32
N TYR A 155 2.93 -11.41 2.26
CA TYR A 155 1.91 -11.99 3.14
C TYR A 155 2.37 -11.97 4.59
N ASP A 156 3.63 -12.34 4.87
CA ASP A 156 4.17 -12.39 6.23
C ASP A 156 4.18 -10.98 6.87
N LEU A 157 4.49 -9.95 6.09
CA LEU A 157 4.49 -8.56 6.54
C LEU A 157 3.12 -8.08 7.07
N ILE A 158 2.01 -8.52 6.48
CA ILE A 158 0.68 -8.11 6.97
C ILE A 158 0.40 -8.62 8.39
N PHE A 159 1.01 -9.72 8.81
CA PHE A 159 0.85 -10.23 10.17
C PHE A 159 1.64 -9.42 11.19
N SER A 160 2.81 -8.93 10.78
CA SER A 160 3.70 -8.10 11.60
C SER A 160 3.21 -6.66 11.74
N HIS A 161 2.39 -6.19 10.80
CA HIS A 161 1.88 -4.82 10.76
C HIS A 161 0.37 -4.74 11.09
N ARG A 162 -0.06 -3.60 11.63
CA ARG A 162 -1.48 -3.33 11.97
C ARG A 162 -2.16 -2.52 10.89
N LEU A 163 -2.03 -2.99 9.64
CA LEU A 163 -2.64 -2.37 8.48
C LEU A 163 -3.81 -3.21 7.96
N HIS A 164 -4.66 -2.55 7.18
CA HIS A 164 -5.84 -3.14 6.56
C HIS A 164 -5.73 -3.06 5.04
N ILE A 165 -6.23 -4.09 4.36
CA ILE A 165 -6.41 -4.06 2.92
C ILE A 165 -7.62 -3.15 2.62
N VAL A 166 -7.36 -2.06 1.91
CA VAL A 166 -8.35 -1.05 1.54
C VAL A 166 -8.59 -1.00 0.03
N GLY A 167 -8.01 -1.96 -0.70
CA GLY A 167 -8.21 -2.12 -2.12
C GLY A 167 -7.23 -3.12 -2.69
N GLU A 168 -7.52 -3.56 -3.90
CA GLU A 168 -6.62 -4.34 -4.72
C GLU A 168 -6.73 -3.85 -6.17
N PHE A 169 -5.71 -4.14 -6.96
CA PHE A 169 -5.77 -3.92 -8.39
C PHE A 169 -4.78 -4.83 -9.11
N GLU A 170 -4.97 -4.96 -10.42
CA GLU A 170 -4.13 -5.75 -11.30
C GLU A 170 -3.44 -4.82 -12.29
N ALA A 171 -2.14 -5.00 -12.48
CA ALA A 171 -1.34 -4.23 -13.43
C ALA A 171 -0.49 -5.15 -14.28
N SER A 172 -0.54 -4.92 -15.60
CA SER A 172 0.43 -5.50 -16.53
C SER A 172 1.64 -4.58 -16.62
N MET A 173 2.83 -5.17 -16.52
CA MET A 173 4.09 -4.41 -16.54
C MET A 173 4.58 -4.32 -17.97
N ASN A 174 4.83 -3.11 -18.46
CA ASN A 174 5.38 -2.90 -19.80
C ASN A 174 6.89 -2.67 -19.72
N PHE A 175 7.67 -3.71 -20.03
CA PHE A 175 9.12 -3.60 -20.04
C PHE A 175 9.63 -2.95 -21.33
N CYS A 176 10.52 -1.99 -21.14
CA CYS A 176 11.32 -1.35 -22.18
C CYS A 176 12.80 -1.62 -21.90
N LEU A 177 13.58 -1.79 -22.96
CA LEU A 177 15.03 -1.76 -22.87
C LEU A 177 15.49 -0.31 -23.01
N LEU A 178 16.18 0.18 -21.97
CA LEU A 178 16.67 1.54 -21.87
C LEU A 178 18.19 1.55 -21.95
N ALA A 179 18.77 2.56 -22.59
CA ALA A 179 20.21 2.77 -22.63
C ALA A 179 20.52 4.27 -22.59
N ARG A 180 21.80 4.63 -22.46
CA ARG A 180 22.20 6.03 -22.64
C ARG A 180 21.86 6.51 -24.06
N PRO A 181 21.58 7.81 -24.26
CA PRO A 181 21.19 8.34 -25.57
C PRO A 181 22.18 8.05 -26.71
N ASP A 182 23.47 7.94 -26.38
CA ASP A 182 24.57 7.67 -27.30
C ASP A 182 24.75 6.18 -27.65
N ILE A 183 24.05 5.27 -26.96
CA ILE A 183 24.17 3.83 -27.14
C ILE A 183 22.97 3.31 -27.94
N GLY A 184 23.25 2.71 -29.11
CA GLY A 184 22.27 1.97 -29.89
C GLY A 184 22.10 0.53 -29.41
N ILE A 185 21.02 -0.14 -29.83
CA ILE A 185 20.75 -1.54 -29.45
C ILE A 185 21.87 -2.49 -29.88
N GLU A 186 22.43 -2.29 -31.07
CA GLU A 186 23.54 -3.06 -31.65
C GLU A 186 24.85 -2.93 -30.88
N GLN A 187 24.99 -1.89 -30.05
CA GLN A 187 26.21 -1.61 -29.29
C GLN A 187 26.14 -2.22 -27.89
N LEU A 188 24.99 -2.71 -27.45
CA LEU A 188 24.82 -3.22 -26.09
C LEU A 188 25.65 -4.50 -25.87
N GLU A 189 26.37 -4.53 -24.75
CA GLU A 189 27.13 -5.70 -24.31
C GLU A 189 26.49 -6.36 -23.07
N ARG A 190 25.79 -5.57 -22.26
CA ARG A 190 25.22 -5.99 -20.97
C ARG A 190 23.85 -5.39 -20.73
N VAL A 191 22.97 -6.13 -20.07
CA VAL A 191 21.66 -5.66 -19.61
C VAL A 191 21.46 -5.96 -18.13
N LEU A 192 21.04 -4.94 -17.39
CA LEU A 192 20.69 -5.03 -15.96
C LEU A 192 19.17 -5.08 -15.79
N GLY A 193 18.70 -5.88 -14.84
CA GLY A 193 17.28 -5.95 -14.53
C GLY A 193 16.98 -6.73 -13.26
N HIS A 194 15.75 -6.62 -12.78
CA HIS A 194 15.25 -7.49 -11.73
C HIS A 194 15.19 -8.93 -12.25
N SER A 195 15.37 -9.93 -11.36
CA SER A 195 15.35 -11.35 -11.75
C SER A 195 14.11 -11.72 -12.57
N GLN A 196 12.93 -11.28 -12.12
CA GLN A 196 11.67 -11.51 -12.81
C GLN A 196 11.59 -10.81 -14.18
N ALA A 197 12.14 -9.61 -14.31
CA ALA A 197 12.15 -8.88 -15.58
C ALA A 197 13.10 -9.52 -16.60
N LEU A 198 14.25 -10.03 -16.13
CA LEU A 198 15.21 -10.76 -16.96
C LEU A 198 14.66 -12.10 -17.45
N GLU A 199 13.88 -12.82 -16.62
CA GLU A 199 13.27 -14.09 -17.03
C GLU A 199 12.15 -13.86 -18.06
N GLN A 200 11.33 -12.81 -17.90
CA GLN A 200 10.24 -12.49 -18.86
C GLN A 200 10.74 -11.96 -20.21
N THR A 201 12.00 -11.58 -20.31
CA THR A 201 12.60 -10.99 -21.53
C THR A 201 13.75 -11.85 -22.04
N LYS A 202 13.81 -13.11 -21.60
CA LYS A 202 14.96 -13.99 -21.77
C LYS A 202 15.24 -14.29 -23.22
N THR A 203 14.22 -14.58 -24.02
CA THR A 203 14.33 -14.89 -25.45
C THR A 203 14.79 -13.67 -26.21
N PHE A 204 14.19 -12.51 -25.94
CA PHE A 204 14.62 -11.24 -26.52
C PHE A 204 16.11 -10.94 -26.25
N LEU A 205 16.53 -11.03 -24.98
CA LEU A 205 17.91 -10.75 -24.59
C LEU A 205 18.91 -11.79 -25.12
N SER A 206 18.51 -13.06 -25.21
CA SER A 206 19.37 -14.11 -25.80
C SER A 206 19.59 -13.87 -27.30
N ASN A 207 18.56 -13.41 -28.03
CA ASN A 207 18.69 -13.06 -29.45
C ASN A 207 19.60 -11.85 -29.69
N LEU A 208 19.65 -10.93 -28.72
CA LEU A 208 20.55 -9.77 -28.76
C LEU A 208 22.02 -10.14 -28.43
N GLY A 209 22.26 -11.30 -27.80
CA GLY A 209 23.61 -11.76 -27.48
C GLY A 209 24.30 -11.01 -26.33
N VAL A 210 23.52 -10.41 -25.44
CA VAL A 210 24.02 -9.59 -24.30
C VAL A 210 24.20 -10.40 -23.02
N GLU A 211 25.16 -9.99 -22.20
CA GLU A 211 25.29 -10.45 -20.82
C GLU A 211 24.12 -9.94 -19.97
N LYS A 212 23.68 -10.74 -18.98
CA LYS A 212 22.51 -10.45 -18.15
C LYS A 212 22.93 -10.46 -16.69
N ASP A 213 22.83 -9.32 -16.02
CA ASP A 213 23.14 -9.21 -14.60
C ASP A 213 21.89 -8.89 -13.79
N ILE A 214 21.61 -9.76 -12.83
CA ILE A 214 20.57 -9.51 -11.83
C ILE A 214 21.07 -8.38 -10.94
N LEU A 215 20.28 -7.32 -10.88
CA LEU A 215 20.49 -6.28 -9.89
C LEU A 215 19.31 -6.32 -8.93
N GLY A 216 19.61 -6.62 -7.65
CA GLY A 216 18.59 -6.70 -6.59
C GLY A 216 18.11 -5.34 -6.11
N ASP A 217 18.86 -4.28 -6.39
CA ASP A 217 18.60 -2.93 -5.86
C ASP A 217 18.09 -1.94 -6.89
N HIS A 218 17.21 -1.10 -6.39
CA HIS A 218 16.33 -0.15 -7.07
C HIS A 218 17.04 0.96 -7.84
N ARG A 219 18.38 0.99 -7.86
CA ARG A 219 19.18 2.02 -8.53
C ARG A 219 19.60 1.64 -9.96
N TYR A 220 18.81 0.81 -10.66
CA TYR A 220 19.06 0.39 -12.05
C TYR A 220 19.51 1.55 -12.93
N TYR A 221 18.78 2.66 -12.86
CA TYR A 221 18.98 3.81 -13.72
C TYR A 221 20.21 4.63 -13.32
N ALA A 222 20.54 4.72 -12.03
CA ALA A 222 21.68 5.51 -11.55
C ALA A 222 23.02 5.00 -12.09
N ARG A 223 23.14 3.69 -12.37
CA ARG A 223 24.35 3.11 -12.98
C ARG A 223 24.57 3.54 -14.43
N LEU A 224 23.51 3.97 -15.13
CA LEU A 224 23.60 4.43 -16.52
C LEU A 224 23.81 5.94 -16.64
N ILE A 225 23.64 6.70 -15.56
CA ILE A 225 23.82 8.14 -15.55
C ILE A 225 25.31 8.44 -15.33
N PRO A 226 25.99 9.14 -16.25
CA PRO A 226 27.36 9.59 -16.03
C PRO A 226 27.39 10.57 -14.84
N SER A 227 27.85 10.09 -13.68
CA SER A 227 28.22 10.83 -12.46
C SER A 227 27.68 12.28 -12.36
N HIS A 228 26.46 12.45 -11.83
CA HIS A 228 26.25 13.59 -10.95
C HIS A 228 27.01 13.29 -9.67
N LYS A 229 28.04 14.07 -9.37
CA LYS A 229 28.71 14.06 -8.06
C LYS A 229 27.63 14.09 -6.98
N GLU A 230 27.55 13.06 -6.15
CA GLU A 230 26.86 13.17 -4.88
C GLU A 230 27.53 14.33 -4.12
N ASN A 231 26.80 15.42 -3.90
CA ASN A 231 27.27 16.48 -3.02
C ASN A 231 27.17 15.94 -1.59
N PRO A 232 28.28 15.84 -0.84
CA PRO A 232 28.26 15.39 0.54
C PRO A 232 27.87 16.57 1.43
N THR A 233 26.59 16.90 1.48
CA THR A 233 26.02 17.78 2.50
C THR A 233 24.61 17.33 2.83
N ASP A 234 24.51 16.30 3.66
CA ASP A 234 23.70 16.34 4.88
C ASP A 234 23.97 15.06 5.67
N SER A 235 25.05 15.12 6.45
CA SER A 235 25.39 14.15 7.47
C SER A 235 24.59 14.44 8.75
N GLY A 236 23.93 13.40 9.26
CA GLY A 236 23.40 13.34 10.62
C GLY A 236 22.29 12.29 10.69
N SER A 237 22.42 11.14 11.34
CA SER A 237 23.42 10.67 12.29
C SER A 237 23.21 9.16 12.46
N ALA A 238 24.22 8.34 12.16
CA ALA A 238 24.23 6.94 12.57
C ALA A 238 25.47 6.69 13.43
N GLN A 239 25.23 6.38 14.69
CA GLN A 239 26.23 5.98 15.67
C GLN A 239 26.86 4.64 15.26
N GLN A 240 28.18 4.58 15.27
CA GLN A 240 28.96 3.35 15.10
C GLN A 240 28.87 2.46 16.34
N PRO A 241 29.06 1.14 16.17
CA PRO A 241 29.78 0.35 17.16
C PRO A 241 31.12 -0.16 16.60
N MET A 242 32.11 -0.17 17.49
CA MET A 242 33.47 -0.60 17.27
C MET A 242 33.62 -2.11 17.03
N GLY A 243 34.44 -2.44 16.03
CA GLY A 243 35.61 -3.30 16.18
C GLY A 243 35.42 -4.81 16.27
N VAL A 244 35.74 -5.52 15.18
CA VAL A 244 36.61 -6.72 15.23
C VAL A 244 37.45 -6.76 13.95
N THR A 245 38.77 -6.85 14.13
CA THR A 245 39.80 -7.00 13.10
C THR A 245 39.75 -8.40 12.46
N GLY A 246 39.65 -8.47 11.14
CA GLY A 246 39.78 -9.71 10.38
C GLY A 246 40.03 -9.38 8.91
N SER A 247 41.23 -9.70 8.44
CA SER A 247 41.79 -9.42 7.13
C SER A 247 40.96 -9.91 5.94
N THR A 248 40.59 -9.02 5.04
CA THR A 248 40.65 -9.26 3.59
C THR A 248 40.85 -7.90 2.91
N GLN A 249 42.01 -7.71 2.26
CA GLN A 249 42.26 -6.53 1.43
C GLN A 249 41.31 -6.58 0.24
N GLN A 250 40.20 -5.83 0.30
CA GLN A 250 39.46 -5.43 -0.89
C GLN A 250 39.98 -4.04 -1.29
N SER A 251 40.67 -4.02 -2.41
CA SER A 251 41.12 -2.80 -3.09
C SER A 251 39.94 -1.88 -3.35
N THR A 252 39.79 -0.85 -2.53
CA THR A 252 39.03 0.35 -2.87
C THR A 252 39.82 1.12 -3.92
N GLY A 253 39.76 0.65 -5.17
CA GLY A 253 40.20 1.39 -6.33
C GLY A 253 39.01 2.17 -6.88
N GLU A 254 38.99 3.48 -6.64
CA GLU A 254 38.22 4.40 -7.47
C GLU A 254 38.80 4.34 -8.90
N VAL A 255 38.24 3.46 -9.71
CA VAL A 255 38.53 3.40 -11.15
C VAL A 255 37.43 4.17 -11.86
N GLY A 256 37.80 5.26 -12.52
CA GLY A 256 36.94 5.87 -13.54
C GLY A 256 36.68 4.85 -14.64
N MET A 257 35.60 4.07 -14.51
CA MET A 257 35.22 3.06 -15.50
C MET A 257 34.48 3.75 -16.64
N ALA A 258 35.04 3.64 -17.85
CA ALA A 258 34.21 3.60 -19.04
C ALA A 258 33.20 2.46 -18.83
N LEU A 259 31.96 2.82 -18.47
CA LEU A 259 30.88 1.85 -18.35
C LEU A 259 30.76 1.18 -19.72
N GLN A 260 30.91 -0.15 -19.76
CA GLN A 260 30.57 -0.94 -20.94
C GLN A 260 29.19 -0.52 -21.46
N PRO A 261 28.91 -0.65 -22.76
CA PRO A 261 27.60 -0.32 -23.30
C PRO A 261 26.50 -1.12 -22.61
N THR A 262 25.84 -0.50 -21.63
CA THR A 262 24.95 -1.19 -20.70
C THR A 262 23.52 -0.69 -20.90
N GLY A 263 22.60 -1.64 -21.00
CA GLY A 263 21.17 -1.40 -21.00
C GLY A 263 20.54 -1.73 -19.64
N VAL A 264 19.34 -1.23 -19.40
CA VAL A 264 18.52 -1.51 -18.22
C VAL A 264 17.12 -1.84 -18.67
N ILE A 265 16.50 -2.86 -18.08
CA ILE A 265 15.06 -3.08 -18.22
C ILE A 265 14.31 -2.14 -17.27
N GLY A 266 13.38 -1.37 -17.81
CA GLY A 266 12.58 -0.41 -17.03
C GLY A 266 11.28 -0.04 -17.71
N SER A 267 10.55 0.90 -17.10
CA SER A 267 9.35 1.49 -17.70
C SER A 267 9.71 2.56 -18.74
N ALA A 268 8.78 2.85 -19.64
CA ALA A 268 8.91 4.03 -20.52
C ALA A 268 9.04 5.33 -19.70
N LYS A 269 8.36 5.41 -18.54
CA LYS A 269 8.42 6.58 -17.68
C LYS A 269 9.81 6.82 -17.10
N ALA A 270 10.54 5.75 -16.77
CA ALA A 270 11.91 5.87 -16.31
C ALA A 270 12.84 6.48 -17.37
N ALA A 271 12.60 6.18 -18.65
CA ALA A 271 13.41 6.75 -19.74
C ALA A 271 13.38 8.28 -19.73
N GLU A 272 12.18 8.86 -19.57
CA GLU A 272 11.99 10.31 -19.47
C GLU A 272 12.67 10.89 -18.22
N LEU A 273 12.44 10.26 -17.07
CA LEU A 273 12.93 10.75 -15.77
C LEU A 273 14.46 10.77 -15.68
N TYR A 274 15.10 9.72 -16.20
CA TYR A 274 16.55 9.54 -16.12
C TYR A 274 17.27 9.95 -17.41
N LYS A 275 16.57 10.58 -18.36
CA LYS A 275 17.11 11.03 -19.66
C LYS A 275 17.80 9.89 -20.43
N LEU A 276 17.21 8.70 -20.35
CA LEU A 276 17.64 7.52 -21.10
C LEU A 276 16.86 7.42 -22.40
N ARG A 277 17.45 6.73 -23.38
CA ARG A 277 16.77 6.40 -24.63
C ARG A 277 16.09 5.04 -24.48
N VAL A 278 14.84 4.96 -24.90
CA VAL A 278 14.17 3.68 -25.16
C VAL A 278 14.76 3.10 -26.44
N VAL A 279 15.49 1.99 -26.33
CA VAL A 279 16.09 1.30 -27.49
C VAL A 279 15.20 0.18 -28.02
N ALA A 280 14.34 -0.39 -27.18
CA ALA A 280 13.28 -1.31 -27.57
C ALA A 280 12.09 -1.25 -26.60
N THR A 281 10.89 -1.45 -27.12
CA THR A 281 9.63 -1.51 -26.37
C THR A 281 9.00 -2.89 -26.51
N GLY A 282 8.23 -3.34 -25.51
CA GLY A 282 7.49 -4.60 -25.63
C GLY A 282 8.41 -5.82 -25.77
N ILE A 283 9.49 -5.83 -24.99
CA ILE A 283 10.57 -6.83 -25.04
C ILE A 283 10.21 -8.16 -24.36
N HIS A 284 8.95 -8.33 -23.97
CA HIS A 284 8.44 -9.55 -23.35
C HIS A 284 8.45 -10.72 -24.32
N ASP A 285 8.82 -11.88 -23.81
CA ASP A 285 8.68 -13.15 -24.52
C ASP A 285 7.20 -13.45 -24.77
N GLU A 286 6.86 -14.15 -25.85
CA GLU A 286 5.47 -14.33 -26.30
C GLU A 286 4.54 -14.94 -25.24
N ASP A 287 5.06 -15.88 -24.46
CA ASP A 287 4.37 -16.56 -23.36
C ASP A 287 4.22 -15.69 -22.10
N THR A 288 4.90 -14.53 -22.04
CA THR A 288 4.91 -13.65 -20.88
C THR A 288 4.23 -12.30 -21.09
N LYS A 289 3.79 -11.99 -22.33
CA LYS A 289 3.14 -10.72 -22.69
C LYS A 289 1.89 -10.40 -21.88
N GLU A 290 1.16 -11.41 -21.44
CA GLU A 290 -0.06 -11.27 -20.63
C GLU A 290 0.23 -11.42 -19.12
N SER A 291 1.48 -11.22 -18.69
CA SER A 291 1.82 -11.23 -17.27
C SER A 291 1.09 -10.11 -16.53
N ILE A 292 0.38 -10.51 -15.47
CA ILE A 292 -0.37 -9.60 -14.61
C ILE A 292 0.16 -9.76 -13.20
N THR A 293 0.37 -8.63 -12.54
CA THR A 293 0.71 -8.59 -11.12
C THR A 293 -0.46 -7.99 -10.35
N ARG A 294 -0.92 -8.71 -9.34
CA ARG A 294 -1.93 -8.24 -8.40
C ARG A 294 -1.26 -7.53 -7.24
N PHE A 295 -1.83 -6.41 -6.84
CA PHE A 295 -1.35 -5.55 -5.77
C PHE A 295 -2.43 -5.37 -4.69
N TRP A 296 -1.99 -5.30 -3.44
CA TRP A 296 -2.81 -4.75 -2.35
C TRP A 296 -2.50 -3.27 -2.12
N ILE A 297 -3.55 -2.56 -1.74
CA ILE A 297 -3.49 -1.21 -1.20
C ILE A 297 -3.73 -1.32 0.30
N LEU A 298 -2.76 -0.91 1.10
CA LEU A 298 -2.80 -0.98 2.55
C LEU A 298 -2.95 0.41 3.17
N ALA A 299 -3.73 0.51 4.25
CA ALA A 299 -3.87 1.72 5.05
C ALA A 299 -4.04 1.40 6.54
N ARG A 300 -3.88 2.39 7.41
CA ARG A 300 -4.06 2.24 8.86
C ARG A 300 -5.51 2.00 9.26
N ASP A 301 -6.44 2.68 8.59
CA ASP A 301 -7.86 2.61 8.92
C ASP A 301 -8.56 1.70 7.90
N PRO A 302 -9.37 0.73 8.36
CA PRO A 302 -10.14 -0.11 7.46
C PRO A 302 -11.24 0.71 6.77
N ILE A 303 -11.60 0.30 5.56
CA ILE A 303 -12.81 0.82 4.92
C ILE A 303 -14.02 0.27 5.67
N VAL A 304 -14.96 1.15 6.03
CA VAL A 304 -16.27 0.75 6.52
C VAL A 304 -17.11 0.36 5.30
N PRO A 305 -17.49 -0.92 5.15
CA PRO A 305 -18.21 -1.35 3.97
C PRO A 305 -19.61 -0.72 3.91
N THR A 306 -20.02 -0.33 2.71
CA THR A 306 -21.40 0.07 2.41
C THR A 306 -22.04 -0.94 1.45
N ASN A 307 -23.36 -0.89 1.30
CA ASN A 307 -24.09 -1.80 0.41
C ASN A 307 -24.16 -1.30 -1.04
N ASP A 308 -23.45 -0.21 -1.36
CA ASP A 308 -23.61 0.50 -2.63
C ASP A 308 -22.67 -0.01 -3.73
N ASN A 309 -21.66 -0.81 -3.38
CA ASN A 309 -20.66 -1.34 -4.32
C ASN A 309 -20.50 -2.86 -4.15
N SER A 310 -19.92 -3.51 -5.15
CA SER A 310 -19.38 -4.86 -4.99
C SER A 310 -18.11 -4.81 -4.13
N PHE A 311 -18.07 -5.64 -3.10
CA PHE A 311 -16.95 -5.73 -2.17
C PHE A 311 -16.29 -7.09 -2.26
N LYS A 312 -14.98 -7.08 -2.02
CA LYS A 312 -14.19 -8.26 -1.69
C LYS A 312 -13.76 -8.16 -0.24
N THR A 313 -13.76 -9.30 0.44
CA THR A 313 -13.25 -9.42 1.80
C THR A 313 -12.12 -10.44 1.81
N SER A 314 -10.97 -10.01 2.32
CA SER A 314 -9.82 -10.86 2.60
C SER A 314 -9.81 -11.24 4.07
N LEU A 315 -9.72 -12.53 4.35
CA LEU A 315 -9.52 -13.03 5.69
C LEU A 315 -8.46 -14.11 5.72
N VAL A 316 -7.96 -14.35 6.92
CA VAL A 316 -7.02 -15.40 7.21
C VAL A 316 -7.51 -16.23 8.39
N PHE A 317 -7.31 -17.54 8.32
CA PHE A 317 -7.72 -18.45 9.39
C PHE A 317 -6.77 -19.64 9.54
N THR A 318 -6.81 -20.27 10.72
CA THR A 318 -6.09 -21.50 11.05
C THR A 318 -7.09 -22.55 11.52
N LEU A 319 -6.84 -23.82 11.17
CA LEU A 319 -7.68 -24.96 11.52
C LEU A 319 -6.93 -25.90 12.46
N LYS A 320 -7.64 -26.57 13.36
CA LYS A 320 -7.05 -27.49 14.33
C LYS A 320 -6.38 -28.71 13.67
N GLU A 321 -7.01 -29.26 12.63
CA GLU A 321 -6.48 -30.41 11.90
C GLU A 321 -5.85 -30.03 10.53
N GLY A 322 -5.51 -28.75 10.34
CA GLY A 322 -4.92 -28.24 9.10
C GLY A 322 -5.82 -28.47 7.89
N HIS A 323 -5.27 -29.03 6.80
CA HIS A 323 -5.96 -29.19 5.52
C HIS A 323 -7.18 -30.12 5.54
N LYS A 324 -7.27 -31.07 6.48
CA LYS A 324 -8.36 -32.07 6.51
C LYS A 324 -9.73 -31.42 6.67
N GLU A 325 -9.79 -30.29 7.37
CA GLU A 325 -11.02 -29.54 7.60
C GLU A 325 -11.22 -28.38 6.60
N LEU A 326 -10.34 -28.22 5.60
CA LEU A 326 -10.47 -27.12 4.64
C LEU A 326 -11.78 -27.19 3.85
N CYS A 327 -12.23 -28.39 3.46
CA CYS A 327 -13.51 -28.56 2.79
C CYS A 327 -14.68 -28.05 3.66
N LYS A 328 -14.66 -28.38 4.96
CA LYS A 328 -15.64 -27.87 5.94
C LYS A 328 -15.56 -26.35 6.06
N ALA A 329 -14.36 -25.79 6.12
CA ALA A 329 -14.14 -24.34 6.16
C ALA A 329 -14.69 -23.64 4.90
N LEU A 330 -14.43 -24.15 3.71
CA LEU A 330 -14.95 -23.57 2.46
C LEU A 330 -16.47 -23.75 2.31
N SER A 331 -17.04 -24.83 2.88
CA SER A 331 -18.47 -25.09 2.81
C SER A 331 -19.31 -23.96 3.43
N VAL A 332 -18.79 -23.25 4.43
CA VAL A 332 -19.53 -22.17 5.12
C VAL A 332 -19.85 -20.99 4.20
N PHE A 333 -19.00 -20.76 3.18
CA PHE A 333 -19.19 -19.74 2.15
C PHE A 333 -20.09 -20.25 1.03
N SER A 334 -19.82 -21.48 0.55
CA SER A 334 -20.57 -22.07 -0.56
C SER A 334 -22.06 -22.23 -0.27
N VAL A 335 -22.45 -22.70 0.92
CA VAL A 335 -23.87 -22.85 1.31
C VAL A 335 -24.61 -21.52 1.48
N ARG A 336 -23.89 -20.39 1.42
CA ARG A 336 -24.43 -19.02 1.51
C ARG A 336 -24.30 -18.26 0.19
N GLU A 337 -23.98 -18.97 -0.90
CA GLU A 337 -23.80 -18.39 -2.23
C GLU A 337 -22.76 -17.26 -2.24
N ILE A 338 -21.67 -17.46 -1.48
CA ILE A 338 -20.52 -16.55 -1.45
C ILE A 338 -19.43 -17.13 -2.35
N THR A 339 -19.09 -16.42 -3.42
CA THR A 339 -17.99 -16.76 -4.32
C THR A 339 -16.66 -16.55 -3.63
N VAL A 340 -15.85 -17.60 -3.57
CA VAL A 340 -14.45 -17.55 -3.11
C VAL A 340 -13.55 -17.36 -4.33
N THR A 341 -12.77 -16.29 -4.36
CA THR A 341 -11.92 -15.92 -5.51
C THR A 341 -10.46 -16.31 -5.33
N LYS A 342 -10.02 -16.55 -4.10
CA LYS A 342 -8.65 -16.99 -3.79
C LYS A 342 -8.66 -17.88 -2.55
N VAL A 343 -7.89 -18.96 -2.58
CA VAL A 343 -7.56 -19.78 -1.41
C VAL A 343 -6.06 -20.09 -1.50
N GLU A 344 -5.31 -19.70 -0.47
CA GLU A 344 -3.87 -19.95 -0.40
C GLU A 344 -3.53 -20.57 0.96
N SER A 345 -2.78 -21.67 0.96
CA SER A 345 -2.38 -22.39 2.17
C SER A 345 -0.90 -22.24 2.41
N ARG A 346 -0.50 -21.70 3.56
CA ARG A 346 0.92 -21.49 3.88
C ARG A 346 1.29 -22.16 5.21
N PRO A 347 2.43 -22.85 5.29
CA PRO A 347 2.92 -23.36 6.56
C PRO A 347 3.30 -22.18 7.47
N GLN A 348 2.79 -22.19 8.68
CA GLN A 348 3.04 -21.15 9.67
C GLN A 348 4.48 -21.30 10.18
N ARG A 349 5.35 -20.36 9.80
CA ARG A 349 6.78 -20.37 10.19
C ARG A 349 7.02 -19.83 11.61
N ASN A 350 6.12 -18.98 12.13
CA ASN A 350 6.22 -18.33 13.44
C ASN A 350 4.96 -18.54 14.28
N THR A 351 5.12 -18.84 15.56
CA THR A 351 4.04 -18.93 16.56
C THR A 351 3.24 -17.61 16.59
N LEU A 352 1.91 -17.67 16.54
CA LEU A 352 1.05 -16.49 16.64
C LEU A 352 1.37 -15.72 17.94
N PRO A 353 1.21 -14.38 17.98
CA PRO A 353 1.59 -13.54 19.12
C PRO A 353 0.78 -13.75 20.42
N ASN A 354 -0.08 -14.78 20.49
CA ASN A 354 -0.72 -15.22 21.71
C ASN A 354 -0.18 -16.61 22.11
N GLY A 355 1.10 -16.66 22.47
CA GLY A 355 1.67 -17.80 23.17
C GLY A 355 1.19 -17.81 24.61
N ALA A 356 0.24 -18.68 24.93
CA ALA A 356 0.03 -19.12 26.29
C ALA A 356 1.27 -19.91 26.73
N ASP A 357 1.88 -19.45 27.82
CA ASP A 357 2.78 -20.14 28.74
C ASP A 357 3.65 -21.28 28.18
N SER A 358 4.92 -20.93 27.97
CA SER A 358 6.03 -21.86 27.81
C SER A 358 6.24 -22.67 29.09
N SER A 359 5.49 -23.76 29.29
CA SER A 359 5.78 -24.73 30.37
C SER A 359 5.37 -26.18 30.09
N THR A 360 5.11 -26.58 28.85
CA THR A 360 4.94 -27.99 28.50
C THR A 360 5.79 -28.34 27.29
N ASN A 361 6.61 -29.40 27.43
CA ASN A 361 7.33 -30.05 26.33
C ASN A 361 6.33 -30.78 25.42
N GLU A 362 5.43 -30.03 24.78
CA GLU A 362 4.66 -30.54 23.66
C GLU A 362 5.47 -30.27 22.40
N THR A 363 5.73 -31.34 21.65
CA THR A 363 6.34 -31.31 20.32
C THR A 363 5.86 -30.08 19.56
N ALA A 364 6.78 -29.19 19.20
CA ALA A 364 6.46 -28.04 18.36
C ALA A 364 5.55 -28.53 17.24
N GLU A 365 4.32 -28.01 17.16
CA GLU A 365 3.33 -28.35 16.14
C GLU A 365 3.87 -27.87 14.78
N CYS A 366 4.83 -28.63 14.24
CA CYS A 366 5.31 -28.50 12.89
C CYS A 366 4.09 -28.68 11.96
N PHE A 367 3.99 -27.85 10.93
CA PHE A 367 2.90 -27.88 9.94
C PHE A 367 1.53 -27.36 10.40
N ASN A 368 1.47 -26.39 11.30
CA ASN A 368 0.29 -25.54 11.40
C ASN A 368 0.11 -24.73 10.12
N TYR A 369 -1.09 -24.76 9.52
CA TYR A 369 -1.39 -24.10 8.25
C TYR A 369 -2.21 -22.83 8.46
N LEU A 370 -1.78 -21.79 7.78
CA LEU A 370 -2.48 -20.53 7.66
C LEU A 370 -3.17 -20.50 6.29
N PHE A 371 -4.48 -20.30 6.28
CA PHE A 371 -5.26 -20.20 5.07
C PHE A 371 -5.65 -18.75 4.83
N HIS A 372 -5.23 -18.20 3.70
CA HIS A 372 -5.69 -16.92 3.20
C HIS A 372 -6.84 -17.15 2.22
N ILE A 373 -7.94 -16.41 2.37
CA ILE A 373 -9.10 -16.52 1.49
C ILE A 373 -9.63 -15.14 1.13
N ASP A 374 -9.92 -14.97 -0.15
CA ASP A 374 -10.65 -13.81 -0.67
C ASP A 374 -12.02 -14.27 -1.14
N PHE A 375 -13.05 -13.50 -0.81
CA PHE A 375 -14.42 -13.78 -1.25
C PHE A 375 -15.22 -12.52 -1.58
N GLU A 376 -16.17 -12.67 -2.50
CA GLU A 376 -17.01 -11.58 -3.01
C GLU A 376 -18.25 -11.35 -2.12
N ALA A 377 -18.00 -10.71 -0.98
CA ALA A 377 -19.04 -10.16 -0.15
C ALA A 377 -18.48 -9.06 0.76
N SER A 378 -19.34 -8.13 1.14
CA SER A 378 -19.07 -7.12 2.16
C SER A 378 -19.32 -7.69 3.57
N MET A 379 -18.51 -7.29 4.55
CA MET A 379 -18.77 -7.61 5.96
C MET A 379 -20.00 -6.89 6.55
N ALA A 380 -20.64 -5.98 5.80
CA ALA A 380 -21.95 -5.42 6.13
C ALA A 380 -23.11 -6.36 5.77
N GLU A 381 -22.88 -7.37 4.92
CA GLU A 381 -23.90 -8.32 4.51
C GLU A 381 -24.08 -9.43 5.56
N SER A 382 -25.34 -9.74 5.90
CA SER A 382 -25.63 -10.79 6.89
C SER A 382 -25.13 -12.17 6.47
N ARG A 383 -25.08 -12.48 5.15
CA ARG A 383 -24.55 -13.76 4.66
C ARG A 383 -23.06 -13.91 4.98
N ALA A 384 -22.26 -12.87 4.74
CA ALA A 384 -20.82 -12.87 5.01
C ALA A 384 -20.54 -12.94 6.51
N GLU A 385 -21.25 -12.13 7.30
CA GLU A 385 -21.12 -12.14 8.75
C GLU A 385 -21.46 -13.53 9.33
N CYS A 386 -22.52 -14.18 8.83
CA CYS A 386 -22.87 -15.52 9.23
C CYS A 386 -21.85 -16.58 8.81
N ALA A 387 -21.25 -16.45 7.63
CA ALA A 387 -20.20 -17.35 7.16
C ALA A 387 -18.97 -17.29 8.07
N VAL A 388 -18.49 -16.07 8.37
CA VAL A 388 -17.34 -15.85 9.24
C VAL A 388 -17.61 -16.28 10.67
N ARG A 389 -18.82 -16.05 11.20
CA ARG A 389 -19.21 -16.52 12.53
C ARG A 389 -19.19 -18.04 12.63
N HIS A 390 -19.74 -18.73 11.63
CA HIS A 390 -19.72 -20.19 11.58
C HIS A 390 -18.28 -20.73 11.43
N LEU A 391 -17.42 -20.09 10.64
CA LEU A 391 -16.01 -20.45 10.54
C LEU A 391 -15.31 -20.36 11.91
N LYS A 392 -15.60 -19.31 12.69
CA LYS A 392 -15.04 -19.11 14.04
C LYS A 392 -15.45 -20.17 15.06
N GLU A 393 -16.46 -20.99 14.79
CA GLU A 393 -16.89 -22.06 15.71
C GLU A 393 -15.89 -23.21 15.78
N PHE A 394 -15.09 -23.43 14.73
CA PHE A 394 -14.11 -24.52 14.68
C PHE A 394 -12.70 -24.09 14.25
N ALA A 395 -12.53 -22.90 13.66
CA ALA A 395 -11.21 -22.35 13.40
C ALA A 395 -10.53 -21.93 14.72
N THR A 396 -9.24 -22.22 14.86
CA THR A 396 -8.43 -21.83 16.03
C THR A 396 -8.08 -20.34 16.00
N TYR A 397 -8.06 -19.75 14.80
CA TYR A 397 -7.77 -18.35 14.58
C TYR A 397 -8.53 -17.87 13.35
N VAL A 398 -9.10 -16.65 13.42
CA VAL A 398 -9.72 -15.96 12.27
C VAL A 398 -9.45 -14.47 12.40
N ARG A 399 -8.85 -13.84 11.39
CA ARG A 399 -8.66 -12.39 11.29
C ARG A 399 -9.14 -11.91 9.93
N ILE A 400 -9.95 -10.85 9.94
CA ILE A 400 -10.32 -10.13 8.72
C ILE A 400 -9.19 -9.14 8.44
N LEU A 401 -8.62 -9.19 7.23
CA LEU A 401 -7.53 -8.31 6.81
C LEU A 401 -8.09 -7.02 6.19
N GLY A 402 -9.22 -7.09 5.51
CA GLY A 402 -9.90 -5.94 4.94
C GLY A 402 -11.18 -6.33 4.23
N SER A 403 -12.10 -5.38 4.09
CA SER A 403 -13.28 -5.48 3.24
C SER A 403 -13.32 -4.21 2.40
N TYR A 404 -13.11 -4.34 1.10
CA TYR A 404 -12.78 -3.24 0.21
C TYR A 404 -13.55 -3.35 -1.13
N PRO A 405 -13.85 -2.22 -1.79
CA PRO A 405 -14.54 -2.24 -3.06
C PRO A 405 -13.66 -2.87 -4.14
N LEU A 406 -14.28 -3.58 -5.08
CA LEU A 406 -13.60 -4.04 -6.28
C LEU A 406 -13.28 -2.82 -7.16
N ILE A 407 -11.99 -2.56 -7.36
CA ILE A 407 -11.53 -1.49 -8.25
C ILE A 407 -11.37 -2.10 -9.64
N GLU A 408 -12.31 -1.83 -10.56
CA GLU A 408 -12.08 -2.10 -11.97
C GLU A 408 -11.09 -1.08 -12.52
N VAL A 409 -9.80 -1.41 -12.48
CA VAL A 409 -8.79 -0.63 -13.22
C VAL A 409 -8.92 -1.01 -14.69
N ARG A 410 -9.58 -0.15 -15.47
CA ARG A 410 -9.52 -0.27 -16.93
C ARG A 410 -8.11 0.12 -17.35
N SER A 411 -7.30 -0.88 -17.72
CA SER A 411 -6.03 -0.65 -18.42
C SER A 411 -6.31 0.20 -19.66
N ALA A 412 -5.66 1.36 -19.74
CA ALA A 412 -5.77 2.29 -20.87
C ALA A 412 -5.13 1.72 -22.14
#